data_AF-A0A397ANR1-F1
#
_entry.id   AF-A0A397ANR1-F1
#
_cell.length_a   1.000
_cell.length_b   1.000
_cell.length_c   1.000
_cell.angle_alpha   90.00
_cell.angle_beta   90.00
_cell.angle_gamma   90.00
#
_symmetry.space_group_name_H-M   'P 1'
#
loop_
_entity.id
_entity.type
_entity.pdbx_description
1 polymer ?
#
loop_
_entity_poly.entity_id
_entity_poly.type
_entity_poly.pdbx_seq_one_letter_code
_entity_poly.pdbx_strand_id
1 'polypeptide(L)'
;MPPRKPLELLYDADVDASSTAACPARGLTERTKESKSIMHVGLGKYGMSVPTSPRRSHVQYVAPSDDEMENVVREMESRMRYWQDKRREWKAHKTQLDALRNHITGGGATHASLDLLRRTLDVMEATHRDHVAAHVSSKAEIAAFAHHIDELRQLSRNPPEGVSVGLGDDENLFNWEIMLVGPPDTLYEGAFFKARLEFPKDFPNMPPKMTFVSEMWHPNVYSNGVVCISILHPPGEDRMNAQESADERWRPILGVEAILVSVISMLSDPNDESPANLDAAVEWRTNKDGFKKHCRRIVRKSQEDF
;
A
#
# COMPACT_ATOMS: atom_id res chain seq x y z
N MET A 1 24.22 -52.84 10.88
CA MET A 1 23.67 -51.46 10.88
C MET A 1 22.36 -51.47 11.64
N PRO A 2 22.20 -50.68 12.70
CA PRO A 2 20.94 -50.60 13.44
C PRO A 2 19.94 -49.65 12.73
N PRO A 3 18.63 -49.81 12.95
CA PRO A 3 17.60 -49.04 12.25
C PRO A 3 17.47 -47.62 12.81
N ARG A 4 17.24 -46.65 11.92
CA ARG A 4 16.98 -45.24 12.26
C ARG A 4 15.61 -45.09 12.92
N LYS A 5 15.56 -44.42 14.08
CA LYS A 5 14.33 -43.91 14.70
C LYS A 5 13.83 -42.67 13.92
N PRO A 6 12.52 -42.34 13.96
CA PRO A 6 11.99 -41.10 13.39
C PRO A 6 12.32 -39.90 14.28
N LEU A 7 12.64 -38.75 13.68
CA LEU A 7 12.76 -37.48 14.41
C LEU A 7 11.36 -36.93 14.72
N GLU A 8 11.08 -36.78 16.01
CA GLU A 8 10.01 -35.92 16.53
C GLU A 8 10.44 -34.44 16.47
N LEU A 9 9.44 -33.58 16.26
CA LEU A 9 9.50 -32.13 16.33
C LEU A 9 9.91 -31.65 17.72
N LEU A 10 10.97 -30.83 17.79
CA LEU A 10 11.23 -29.93 18.91
C LEU A 10 11.19 -28.50 18.39
N TYR A 11 10.12 -27.81 18.78
CA TYR A 11 10.00 -26.36 18.79
C TYR A 11 10.64 -25.92 20.10
N ASP A 12 11.79 -25.23 20.04
CA ASP A 12 12.29 -24.46 21.17
C ASP A 12 12.52 -23.02 20.72
N ALA A 13 11.95 -22.12 21.52
CA ALA A 13 12.07 -20.69 21.48
C ALA A 13 13.36 -20.26 22.20
N ASP A 14 13.98 -19.19 21.72
CA ASP A 14 14.88 -18.24 22.42
C ASP A 14 15.25 -17.19 21.35
N VAL A 15 14.61 -16.01 21.24
CA VAL A 15 14.64 -14.81 22.09
C VAL A 15 16.06 -14.42 22.51
N ASP A 16 16.75 -13.70 21.64
CA ASP A 16 17.95 -12.95 22.02
C ASP A 16 17.65 -11.45 21.99
N ALA A 17 17.70 -10.86 23.19
CA ALA A 17 17.48 -9.46 23.48
C ALA A 17 18.82 -8.83 23.85
N SER A 18 19.29 -7.84 23.08
CA SER A 18 20.20 -6.81 23.61
C SER A 18 20.32 -5.61 22.65
N SER A 19 19.63 -4.51 22.97
CA SER A 19 20.23 -3.19 23.21
C SER A 19 19.14 -2.12 23.19
N THR A 20 18.54 -1.85 24.34
CA THR A 20 17.74 -0.64 24.55
C THR A 20 18.44 0.21 25.58
N ALA A 21 19.04 1.30 25.12
CA ALA A 21 19.49 2.39 25.97
C ALA A 21 18.25 3.06 26.56
N ALA A 22 18.08 2.90 27.88
CA ALA A 22 17.05 3.57 28.65
C ALA A 22 17.41 5.06 28.83
N CYS A 23 16.42 5.94 28.75
CA CYS A 23 16.48 7.27 29.35
C CYS A 23 15.26 7.45 30.28
N PRO A 24 15.42 8.09 31.46
CA PRO A 24 14.51 7.95 32.58
C PRO A 24 13.31 8.90 32.50
N ALA A 25 12.14 8.37 32.85
CA ALA A 25 10.92 9.14 33.07
C ALA A 25 11.10 10.11 34.26
N ARG A 26 10.87 11.40 34.03
CA ARG A 26 10.55 12.36 35.09
C ARG A 26 9.09 12.77 34.93
N GLY A 27 8.31 12.48 35.97
CA GLY A 27 6.90 12.81 36.02
C GLY A 27 6.64 14.31 36.09
N LEU A 28 5.55 14.74 35.44
CA LEU A 28 4.85 15.97 35.74
C LEU A 28 3.33 15.70 35.63
N THR A 29 2.73 15.87 36.80
CA THR A 29 1.33 16.04 37.21
C THR A 29 0.26 16.38 36.17
N GLU A 30 -0.90 15.75 36.36
CA GLU A 30 -2.23 16.07 35.83
C GLU A 30 -2.55 17.58 35.77
N ARG A 31 -3.16 18.01 34.65
CA ARG A 31 -4.16 19.09 34.62
C ARG A 31 -5.02 19.01 33.33
N THR A 32 -6.28 18.63 33.55
CA THR A 32 -7.53 19.17 32.96
C THR A 32 -7.71 19.25 31.43
N LYS A 33 -8.60 18.36 30.93
CA LYS A 33 -9.85 18.55 30.15
C LYS A 33 -9.97 19.69 29.10
N GLU A 34 -10.73 19.34 28.04
CA GLU A 34 -11.32 20.13 26.93
C GLU A 34 -10.40 20.23 25.71
N SER A 35 -10.74 19.78 24.49
CA SER A 35 -12.04 19.80 23.80
C SER A 35 -12.13 18.70 22.73
N LYS A 36 -13.28 18.02 22.66
CA LYS A 36 -13.74 17.33 21.45
C LYS A 36 -14.45 18.36 20.58
N SER A 37 -14.05 18.52 19.32
CA SER A 37 -14.96 19.09 18.32
C SER A 37 -14.78 18.42 16.97
N ILE A 38 -15.88 17.81 16.55
CA ILE A 38 -16.16 17.29 15.21
C ILE A 38 -16.24 18.47 14.25
N MET A 39 -15.56 18.42 13.10
CA MET A 39 -15.79 19.35 12.00
C MET A 39 -16.47 18.61 10.85
N HIS A 40 -17.80 18.69 10.85
CA HIS A 40 -18.61 18.66 9.63
C HIS A 40 -18.28 19.92 8.82
N VAL A 41 -17.94 19.79 7.55
CA VAL A 41 -17.89 20.94 6.63
C VAL A 41 -18.89 20.73 5.52
N GLY A 42 -20.00 21.45 5.61
CA GLY A 42 -20.98 21.64 4.55
C GLY A 42 -20.80 23.00 3.88
N LEU A 43 -20.69 22.95 2.54
CA LEU A 43 -21.16 23.89 1.51
C LEU A 43 -21.10 25.42 1.75
N GLY A 44 -20.39 26.09 0.84
CA GLY A 44 -20.99 27.17 0.04
C GLY A 44 -20.50 28.61 0.27
N LYS A 45 -20.33 29.29 -0.87
CA LYS A 45 -20.25 30.76 -1.10
C LYS A 45 -18.96 31.47 -0.71
N TYR A 46 -18.04 31.62 -1.67
CA TYR A 46 -17.36 32.91 -1.89
C TYR A 46 -17.17 33.15 -3.38
N GLY A 47 -17.92 34.12 -3.90
CA GLY A 47 -17.62 34.75 -5.18
C GLY A 47 -16.54 35.79 -4.96
N MET A 48 -15.34 35.55 -5.49
CA MET A 48 -14.34 36.58 -5.71
C MET A 48 -13.71 36.35 -7.09
N SER A 49 -13.72 37.39 -7.91
CA SER A 49 -13.07 37.47 -9.21
C SER A 49 -11.56 37.38 -9.04
N VAL A 50 -10.96 36.31 -9.57
CA VAL A 50 -9.50 36.10 -9.59
C VAL A 50 -8.87 36.91 -10.73
N PRO A 51 -7.82 37.72 -10.50
CA PRO A 51 -7.09 38.39 -11.57
C PRO A 51 -6.41 37.36 -12.46
N THR A 52 -6.68 37.41 -13.77
CA THR A 52 -6.07 36.54 -14.77
C THR A 52 -4.59 36.87 -14.96
N SER A 53 -3.70 36.12 -14.32
CA SER A 53 -2.27 36.09 -14.67
C SER A 53 -2.04 35.14 -15.85
N PRO A 54 -1.39 35.58 -16.95
CA PRO A 54 -1.22 34.77 -18.15
C PRO A 54 0.10 34.00 -18.06
N ARG A 55 0.10 32.85 -17.36
CA ARG A 55 1.10 31.76 -17.46
C ARG A 55 0.74 30.65 -16.45
N ARG A 56 -0.35 29.92 -16.72
CA ARG A 56 -0.57 28.58 -16.14
C ARG A 56 0.03 27.56 -17.09
N SER A 57 1.29 27.17 -16.90
CA SER A 57 1.73 25.87 -17.36
C SER A 57 0.98 24.85 -16.51
N HIS A 58 -0.09 24.26 -17.06
CA HIS A 58 -0.73 23.11 -16.43
C HIS A 58 0.30 21.96 -16.50
N VAL A 59 1.02 21.73 -15.40
CA VAL A 59 1.80 20.51 -15.22
C VAL A 59 0.79 19.40 -14.95
N GLN A 60 0.21 18.88 -16.03
CA GLN A 60 -0.47 17.60 -15.98
C GLN A 60 0.62 16.56 -16.21
N TYR A 61 0.87 15.70 -15.23
CA TYR A 61 1.35 14.37 -15.56
C TYR A 61 0.32 13.81 -16.54
N VAL A 62 0.75 13.47 -17.75
CA VAL A 62 -0.12 12.82 -18.73
C VAL A 62 -0.56 11.55 -18.04
N ALA A 63 -1.83 11.48 -17.64
CA ALA A 63 -2.42 10.24 -17.18
C ALA A 63 -2.04 9.17 -18.22
N PRO A 64 -1.63 7.96 -17.80
CA PRO A 64 -1.23 6.93 -18.74
C PRO A 64 -2.30 6.87 -19.83
N SER A 65 -1.86 6.94 -21.08
CA SER A 65 -2.76 6.99 -22.22
C SER A 65 -3.75 5.83 -22.12
N ASP A 66 -4.97 6.03 -22.63
CA ASP A 66 -5.97 4.96 -22.64
C ASP A 66 -5.39 3.67 -23.26
N ASP A 67 -4.46 3.80 -24.22
CA ASP A 67 -3.72 2.70 -24.85
C ASP A 67 -2.74 1.98 -23.91
N GLU A 68 -1.96 2.69 -23.09
CA GLU A 68 -1.06 2.09 -22.08
C GLU A 68 -1.86 1.34 -21.02
N MET A 69 -2.94 1.96 -20.54
CA MET A 69 -3.87 1.31 -19.61
C MET A 69 -4.54 0.09 -20.24
N GLU A 70 -4.95 0.16 -21.50
CA GLU A 70 -5.52 -0.97 -22.22
C GLU A 70 -4.51 -2.11 -22.41
N ASN A 71 -3.24 -1.81 -22.69
CA ASN A 71 -2.20 -2.83 -22.86
C ASN A 71 -1.97 -3.62 -21.58
N VAL A 72 -1.80 -2.92 -20.46
CA VAL A 72 -1.66 -3.54 -19.13
C VAL A 72 -2.89 -4.37 -18.79
N VAL A 73 -4.09 -3.85 -19.06
CA VAL A 73 -5.35 -4.59 -18.86
C VAL A 73 -5.41 -5.84 -19.74
N ARG A 74 -5.06 -5.76 -21.03
CA ARG A 74 -5.08 -6.89 -21.97
C ARG A 74 -4.09 -7.99 -21.59
N GLU A 75 -2.89 -7.62 -21.14
CA GLU A 75 -1.90 -8.58 -20.65
C GLU A 75 -2.45 -9.32 -19.42
N MET A 76 -3.01 -8.58 -18.46
CA MET A 76 -3.58 -9.15 -17.25
C MET A 76 -4.78 -10.04 -17.54
N GLU A 77 -5.70 -9.62 -18.39
CA GLU A 77 -6.81 -10.45 -18.83
C GLU A 77 -6.34 -11.74 -19.51
N SER A 78 -5.22 -11.69 -20.24
CA SER A 78 -4.65 -12.88 -20.87
C SER A 78 -4.09 -13.84 -19.83
N ARG A 79 -3.42 -13.33 -18.79
CA ARG A 79 -3.01 -14.13 -17.63
C ARG A 79 -4.20 -14.70 -16.86
N MET A 80 -5.27 -13.92 -16.70
CA MET A 80 -6.53 -14.39 -16.09
C MET A 80 -7.15 -15.54 -16.88
N ARG A 81 -7.24 -15.39 -18.22
CA ARG A 81 -7.76 -16.43 -19.13
C ARG A 81 -6.92 -17.70 -19.06
N TYR A 82 -5.59 -17.58 -19.08
CA TYR A 82 -4.68 -18.71 -18.90
C TYR A 82 -4.99 -19.52 -17.63
N TRP A 83 -5.19 -18.85 -16.50
CA TRP A 83 -5.51 -19.51 -15.23
C TRP A 83 -6.93 -20.08 -15.18
N GLN A 84 -7.89 -19.45 -15.87
CA GLN A 84 -9.23 -20.01 -16.06
C GLN A 84 -9.18 -21.32 -16.87
N ASP A 85 -8.33 -21.40 -17.88
CA ASP A 85 -8.13 -22.61 -18.69
C ASP A 85 -7.44 -23.72 -17.90
N LYS A 86 -6.38 -23.39 -17.16
CA LYS A 86 -5.73 -24.33 -16.23
C LYS A 86 -6.69 -24.85 -15.16
N ARG A 87 -7.67 -24.05 -14.73
CA ARG A 87 -8.73 -24.51 -13.82
C ARG A 87 -9.64 -25.57 -14.47
N ARG A 88 -9.89 -25.48 -15.79
CA ARG A 88 -10.67 -26.50 -16.52
C ARG A 88 -9.91 -27.82 -16.59
N GLU A 89 -8.63 -27.78 -16.94
CA GLU A 89 -7.73 -28.95 -16.91
C GLU A 89 -7.70 -29.59 -15.50
N TRP A 90 -7.59 -28.77 -14.46
CA TRP A 90 -7.59 -29.22 -13.06
C TRP A 90 -8.88 -29.96 -12.66
N LYS A 91 -10.06 -29.49 -13.09
CA LYS A 91 -11.33 -30.18 -12.82
C LYS A 91 -11.34 -31.58 -13.43
N ALA A 92 -10.78 -31.72 -14.64
CA ALA A 92 -10.65 -33.02 -15.30
C ALA A 92 -9.70 -33.96 -14.53
N HIS A 93 -8.52 -33.47 -14.14
CA HIS A 93 -7.56 -34.23 -13.32
C HIS A 93 -8.16 -34.67 -11.97
N LYS A 94 -8.90 -33.79 -11.29
CA LYS A 94 -9.57 -34.15 -10.03
C LYS A 94 -10.58 -35.28 -10.22
N THR A 95 -11.35 -35.23 -11.30
CA THR A 95 -12.31 -36.28 -11.65
C THR A 95 -11.62 -37.62 -11.87
N GLN A 96 -10.46 -37.62 -12.54
CA GLN A 96 -9.64 -38.81 -12.74
C GLN A 96 -9.08 -39.37 -11.42
N LEU A 97 -8.63 -38.49 -10.53
CA LEU A 97 -8.12 -38.84 -9.20
C LEU A 97 -9.20 -39.48 -8.32
N ASP A 98 -10.40 -38.89 -8.30
CA ASP A 98 -11.56 -39.41 -7.58
C ASP A 98 -11.99 -40.78 -8.12
N ALA A 99 -11.95 -40.98 -9.45
CA ALA A 99 -12.23 -42.27 -10.07
C ALA A 99 -11.20 -43.35 -9.68
N LEU A 100 -9.90 -43.00 -9.67
CA LEU A 100 -8.82 -43.91 -9.26
C LEU A 100 -8.95 -44.31 -7.78
N ARG A 101 -9.27 -43.36 -6.90
CA ARG A 101 -9.50 -43.59 -5.47
C ARG A 101 -10.65 -44.57 -5.21
N ASN A 102 -11.75 -44.41 -5.94
CA ASN A 102 -12.89 -45.31 -5.87
C ASN A 102 -12.55 -46.73 -6.38
N HIS A 103 -11.70 -46.83 -7.41
CA HIS A 103 -11.27 -48.12 -7.93
C HIS A 103 -10.37 -48.88 -6.94
N ILE A 104 -9.43 -48.19 -6.29
CA ILE A 104 -8.53 -48.78 -5.28
C ILE A 104 -9.31 -49.29 -4.06
N THR A 105 -10.34 -48.55 -3.63
CA THR A 105 -11.16 -48.90 -2.46
C THR A 105 -12.20 -50.00 -2.76
N GLY A 106 -12.53 -50.24 -4.03
CA GLY A 106 -13.53 -51.22 -4.48
C GLY A 106 -13.10 -52.70 -4.53
N GLY A 107 -11.84 -53.03 -4.19
CA GLY A 107 -11.44 -54.41 -3.85
C GLY A 107 -11.25 -55.41 -5.00
N GLY A 108 -10.83 -54.99 -6.20
CA GLY A 108 -10.71 -55.87 -7.38
C GLY A 108 -9.30 -56.11 -7.95
N ALA A 109 -8.23 -55.57 -7.36
CA ALA A 109 -6.90 -55.56 -7.97
C ALA A 109 -5.87 -56.47 -7.26
N THR A 110 -4.92 -57.04 -8.01
CA THR A 110 -3.82 -57.86 -7.46
C THR A 110 -2.84 -57.02 -6.64
N HIS A 111 -2.08 -57.64 -5.71
CA HIS A 111 -1.18 -56.91 -4.80
C HIS A 111 -0.14 -56.01 -5.53
N ALA A 112 0.42 -56.48 -6.65
CA ALA A 112 1.35 -55.70 -7.46
C ALA A 112 0.65 -54.56 -8.25
N SER A 113 -0.60 -54.79 -8.68
CA SER A 113 -1.42 -53.75 -9.32
C SER A 113 -1.85 -52.67 -8.33
N LEU A 114 -2.11 -53.03 -7.07
CA LEU A 114 -2.44 -52.09 -5.99
C LEU A 114 -1.26 -51.18 -5.62
N ASP A 115 -0.04 -51.71 -5.57
CA ASP A 115 1.16 -50.91 -5.29
C ASP A 115 1.44 -49.89 -6.40
N LEU A 116 1.25 -50.28 -7.67
CA LEU A 116 1.36 -49.35 -8.80
C LEU A 116 0.30 -48.24 -8.74
N LEU A 117 -0.96 -48.62 -8.50
CA LEU A 117 -2.07 -47.66 -8.38
C LEU A 117 -1.87 -46.69 -7.21
N ARG A 118 -1.32 -47.15 -6.08
CA ARG A 118 -1.05 -46.30 -4.92
C ARG A 118 0.07 -45.29 -5.18
N ARG A 119 1.14 -45.69 -5.86
CA ARG A 119 2.21 -44.76 -6.30
C ARG A 119 1.69 -43.74 -7.30
N THR A 120 0.82 -44.15 -8.22
CA THR A 120 0.15 -43.23 -9.14
C THR A 120 -0.73 -42.24 -8.39
N LEU A 121 -1.50 -42.70 -7.40
CA LEU A 121 -2.31 -41.82 -6.55
C LEU A 121 -1.45 -40.80 -5.80
N ASP A 122 -0.34 -41.22 -5.18
CA ASP A 122 0.54 -40.31 -4.43
C ASP A 122 1.11 -39.19 -5.30
N VAL A 123 1.54 -39.50 -6.54
CA VAL A 123 2.00 -38.49 -7.52
C VAL A 123 0.86 -37.57 -7.93
N MET A 124 -0.34 -38.12 -8.15
CA MET A 124 -1.52 -37.33 -8.50
C MET A 124 -1.97 -36.41 -7.34
N GLU A 125 -1.85 -36.84 -6.09
CA GLU A 125 -2.17 -36.03 -4.91
C GLU A 125 -1.14 -34.92 -4.64
N ALA A 126 0.16 -35.21 -4.84
CA ALA A 126 1.21 -34.20 -4.76
C ALA A 126 1.02 -33.10 -5.81
N THR A 127 0.83 -33.50 -7.08
CA THR A 127 0.53 -32.55 -8.16
C THR A 127 -0.78 -31.79 -7.92
N HIS A 128 -1.79 -32.43 -7.32
CA HIS A 128 -3.02 -31.75 -6.94
C HIS A 128 -2.80 -30.63 -5.91
N ARG A 129 -2.00 -30.88 -4.86
CA ARG A 129 -1.68 -29.86 -3.84
C ARG A 129 -0.96 -28.65 -4.44
N ASP A 130 0.04 -28.90 -5.28
CA ASP A 130 0.81 -27.84 -5.94
C ASP A 130 -0.09 -27.00 -6.85
N HIS A 131 -0.99 -27.63 -7.60
CA HIS A 131 -1.99 -26.93 -8.41
C HIS A 131 -2.97 -26.10 -7.59
N VAL A 132 -3.46 -26.60 -6.45
CA VAL A 132 -4.37 -25.85 -5.58
C VAL A 132 -3.68 -24.63 -4.99
N ALA A 133 -2.44 -24.75 -4.52
CA ALA A 133 -1.65 -23.64 -4.01
C ALA A 133 -1.44 -22.57 -5.10
N ALA A 134 -1.04 -22.98 -6.30
CA ALA A 134 -0.88 -22.08 -7.44
C ALA A 134 -2.20 -21.39 -7.83
N HIS A 135 -3.33 -22.10 -7.77
CA HIS A 135 -4.65 -21.53 -8.08
C HIS A 135 -5.10 -20.48 -7.07
N VAL A 136 -4.90 -20.72 -5.77
CA VAL A 136 -5.24 -19.75 -4.71
C VAL A 136 -4.39 -18.49 -4.85
N SER A 137 -3.07 -18.64 -5.08
CA SER A 137 -2.16 -17.51 -5.35
C SER A 137 -2.62 -16.70 -6.55
N SER A 138 -2.90 -17.36 -7.67
CA SER A 138 -3.37 -16.72 -8.89
C SER A 138 -4.68 -15.96 -8.69
N LYS A 139 -5.65 -16.52 -7.96
CA LYS A 139 -6.93 -15.85 -7.72
C LYS A 139 -6.77 -14.59 -6.86
N ALA A 140 -5.90 -14.63 -5.85
CA ALA A 140 -5.60 -13.47 -5.02
C ALA A 140 -4.91 -12.36 -5.84
N GLU A 141 -3.91 -12.72 -6.64
CA GLU A 141 -3.23 -11.80 -7.56
C GLU A 141 -4.22 -11.13 -8.52
N ILE A 142 -5.09 -11.91 -9.15
CA ILE A 142 -6.11 -11.40 -10.09
C ILE A 142 -7.07 -10.41 -9.40
N ALA A 143 -7.52 -10.72 -8.18
CA ALA A 143 -8.41 -9.84 -7.44
C ALA A 143 -7.70 -8.53 -7.05
N ALA A 144 -6.44 -8.61 -6.60
CA ALA A 144 -5.62 -7.44 -6.34
C ALA A 144 -5.45 -6.60 -7.61
N PHE A 145 -5.09 -7.21 -8.75
CA PHE A 145 -4.95 -6.49 -10.02
C PHE A 145 -6.24 -5.79 -10.46
N ALA A 146 -7.37 -6.49 -10.40
CA ALA A 146 -8.66 -5.90 -10.75
C ALA A 146 -9.00 -4.69 -9.89
N HIS A 147 -8.69 -4.77 -8.58
CA HIS A 147 -8.87 -3.66 -7.66
C HIS A 147 -7.96 -2.47 -7.98
N HIS A 148 -6.65 -2.68 -8.21
CA HIS A 148 -5.72 -1.60 -8.57
C HIS A 148 -6.13 -0.92 -9.89
N ILE A 149 -6.56 -1.68 -10.90
CA ILE A 149 -6.99 -1.14 -12.19
C ILE A 149 -8.26 -0.28 -12.03
N ASP A 150 -9.23 -0.75 -11.25
CA ASP A 150 -10.45 0.00 -10.99
C ASP A 150 -10.16 1.32 -10.27
N GLU A 151 -9.33 1.26 -9.22
CA GLU A 151 -8.93 2.44 -8.46
C GLU A 151 -8.12 3.43 -9.28
N LEU A 152 -7.15 2.96 -10.07
CA LEU A 152 -6.37 3.80 -10.98
C LEU A 152 -7.28 4.47 -12.02
N ARG A 153 -8.22 3.73 -12.62
CA ARG A 153 -9.18 4.30 -13.58
C ARG A 153 -10.08 5.36 -12.95
N GLN A 154 -10.51 5.15 -11.71
CA GLN A 154 -11.34 6.13 -10.99
C GLN A 154 -10.54 7.41 -10.74
N LEU A 155 -9.30 7.30 -10.26
CA LEU A 155 -8.42 8.43 -10.00
C LEU A 155 -7.95 9.13 -11.29
N SER A 156 -7.77 8.43 -12.39
CA SER A 156 -7.47 9.06 -13.69
C SER A 156 -8.66 9.86 -14.25
N ARG A 157 -9.90 9.45 -13.93
CA ARG A 157 -11.12 10.16 -14.40
C ARG A 157 -11.49 11.33 -13.51
N ASN A 158 -11.43 11.16 -12.19
CA ASN A 158 -11.77 12.16 -11.20
C ASN A 158 -10.68 12.21 -10.10
N PRO A 159 -9.50 12.77 -10.40
CA PRO A 159 -8.48 12.95 -9.38
C PRO A 159 -8.89 14.04 -8.38
N PRO A 160 -8.41 13.98 -7.12
CA PRO A 160 -8.43 15.12 -6.22
C PRO A 160 -7.78 16.36 -6.85
N GLU A 161 -8.24 17.54 -6.47
CA GLU A 161 -7.70 18.80 -7.01
C GLU A 161 -6.19 18.91 -6.75
N GLY A 162 -5.43 19.28 -7.79
CA GLY A 162 -3.98 19.41 -7.69
C GLY A 162 -3.23 18.07 -7.69
N VAL A 163 -3.89 16.94 -7.93
CA VAL A 163 -3.26 15.62 -7.97
C VAL A 163 -3.33 15.02 -9.37
N SER A 164 -2.27 14.35 -9.79
CA SER A 164 -2.27 13.45 -10.93
C SER A 164 -1.65 12.11 -10.53
N VAL A 165 -2.17 11.03 -11.11
CA VAL A 165 -1.77 9.65 -10.79
C VAL A 165 -1.46 8.92 -12.09
N GLY A 166 -0.36 8.19 -12.10
CA GLY A 166 0.05 7.34 -13.21
C GLY A 166 0.82 6.11 -12.74
N LEU A 167 1.14 5.24 -13.69
CA LEU A 167 2.08 4.14 -13.45
C LEU A 167 3.52 4.68 -13.50
N GLY A 168 4.41 4.08 -12.72
CA GLY A 168 5.84 4.36 -12.85
C GLY A 168 6.44 3.79 -14.13
N ASP A 169 7.71 4.14 -14.37
CA ASP A 169 8.45 3.83 -15.60
C ASP A 169 8.48 2.34 -16.00
N ASP A 170 8.35 1.43 -15.04
CA ASP A 170 8.37 -0.02 -15.28
C ASP A 170 6.98 -0.61 -15.63
N GLU A 171 5.94 0.23 -15.78
CA GLU A 171 4.53 -0.15 -16.00
C GLU A 171 3.98 -1.13 -14.95
N ASN A 172 4.63 -1.21 -13.79
CA ASN A 172 4.25 -2.11 -12.72
C ASN A 172 3.02 -1.56 -11.97
N LEU A 173 1.90 -2.29 -12.03
CA LEU A 173 0.64 -1.96 -11.36
C LEU A 173 0.75 -1.79 -9.83
N PHE A 174 1.83 -2.25 -9.19
CA PHE A 174 2.09 -2.08 -7.76
C PHE A 174 2.98 -0.86 -7.44
N ASN A 175 3.40 -0.09 -8.45
CA ASN A 175 4.22 1.11 -8.28
C ASN A 175 3.59 2.27 -9.04
N TRP A 176 2.95 3.18 -8.30
CA TRP A 176 2.32 4.35 -8.91
C TRP A 176 3.19 5.58 -8.70
N GLU A 177 3.18 6.46 -9.70
CA GLU A 177 3.72 7.80 -9.59
C GLU A 177 2.61 8.81 -9.39
N ILE A 178 2.84 9.70 -8.43
CA ILE A 178 1.90 10.74 -8.03
C ILE A 178 2.57 12.09 -8.26
N MET A 179 1.85 12.99 -8.91
CA MET A 179 2.17 14.40 -8.95
C MET A 179 1.22 15.15 -8.01
N LEU A 180 1.76 15.94 -7.11
CA LEU A 180 0.98 16.76 -6.19
C LEU A 180 1.39 18.22 -6.33
N VAL A 181 0.42 19.08 -6.61
CA VAL A 181 0.56 20.53 -6.54
C VAL A 181 0.38 20.97 -5.10
N GLY A 182 1.32 21.75 -4.59
CA GLY A 182 1.26 22.26 -3.23
C GLY A 182 -0.05 23.04 -2.98
N PRO A 183 -0.81 22.72 -1.92
CA PRO A 183 -2.15 23.29 -1.73
C PRO A 183 -2.12 24.81 -1.57
N PRO A 184 -3.17 25.53 -2.02
CA PRO A 184 -3.26 26.98 -1.85
C PRO A 184 -3.30 27.37 -0.37
N ASP A 185 -2.85 28.59 -0.05
CA ASP A 185 -2.82 29.14 1.30
C ASP A 185 -1.91 28.35 2.28
N THR A 186 -0.99 27.54 1.76
CA THR A 186 0.02 26.80 2.54
C THR A 186 1.44 27.30 2.28
N LEU A 187 2.40 26.83 3.07
CA LEU A 187 3.83 27.12 2.83
C LEU A 187 4.39 26.46 1.57
N TYR A 188 3.64 25.51 1.00
CA TYR A 188 4.01 24.74 -0.17
C TYR A 188 3.30 25.19 -1.44
N GLU A 189 2.45 26.23 -1.36
CA GLU A 189 1.67 26.73 -2.49
C GLU A 189 2.51 26.89 -3.76
N GLY A 190 2.04 26.28 -4.85
CA GLY A 190 2.68 26.34 -6.16
C GLY A 190 3.89 25.42 -6.35
N ALA A 191 4.22 24.56 -5.38
CA ALA A 191 5.20 23.50 -5.57
C ALA A 191 4.67 22.37 -6.47
N PHE A 192 5.58 21.65 -7.12
CA PHE A 192 5.29 20.42 -7.87
C PHE A 192 6.05 19.25 -7.25
N PHE A 193 5.36 18.44 -6.46
CA PHE A 193 5.97 17.30 -5.77
C PHE A 193 5.69 15.99 -6.48
N LYS A 194 6.77 15.30 -6.87
CA LYS A 194 6.71 13.92 -7.33
C LYS A 194 6.80 13.00 -6.13
N ALA A 195 5.89 12.02 -6.06
CA ALA A 195 5.90 10.95 -5.06
C ALA A 195 5.66 9.60 -5.72
N ARG A 196 6.05 8.53 -5.02
CA ARG A 196 5.81 7.14 -5.40
C ARG A 196 4.94 6.46 -4.35
N LEU A 197 4.00 5.67 -4.82
CA LEU A 197 3.17 4.79 -4.01
C LEU A 197 3.52 3.33 -4.34
N GLU A 198 4.03 2.59 -3.36
CA GLU A 198 4.46 1.20 -3.49
C GLU A 198 3.47 0.30 -2.74
N PHE A 199 2.73 -0.53 -3.47
CA PHE A 199 1.69 -1.38 -2.91
C PHE A 199 2.28 -2.73 -2.48
N PRO A 200 1.94 -3.22 -1.26
CA PRO A 200 2.39 -4.53 -0.82
C PRO A 200 1.57 -5.64 -1.49
N LYS A 201 2.11 -6.87 -1.48
CA LYS A 201 1.45 -8.05 -2.09
C LYS A 201 0.11 -8.40 -1.45
N ASP A 202 -0.12 -7.98 -0.22
CA ASP A 202 -1.31 -8.24 0.57
C ASP A 202 -2.29 -7.05 0.60
N PHE A 203 -2.05 -6.00 -0.21
CA PHE A 203 -3.02 -4.93 -0.42
C PHE A 203 -4.38 -5.49 -0.88
N PRO A 204 -5.53 -4.99 -0.36
CA PRO A 204 -5.68 -3.83 0.52
C PRO A 204 -5.62 -4.14 2.03
N ASN A 205 -5.15 -5.32 2.46
CA ASN A 205 -5.06 -5.63 3.90
C ASN A 205 -3.97 -4.82 4.62
N MET A 206 -2.89 -4.51 3.91
CA MET A 206 -1.84 -3.60 4.38
C MET A 206 -1.82 -2.33 3.52
N PRO A 207 -1.46 -1.17 4.11
CA PRO A 207 -1.37 0.08 3.37
C PRO A 207 -0.20 0.07 2.37
N PRO A 208 -0.29 0.86 1.29
CA PRO A 208 0.88 1.15 0.48
C PRO A 208 1.87 2.01 1.24
N LYS A 209 3.11 2.05 0.76
CA LYS A 209 4.14 2.98 1.25
C LYS A 209 4.21 4.18 0.31
N MET A 210 4.09 5.39 0.85
CA MET A 210 4.28 6.62 0.09
C MET A 210 5.64 7.25 0.37
N THR A 211 6.36 7.63 -0.70
CA THR A 211 7.67 8.27 -0.61
C THR A 211 7.72 9.46 -1.57
N PHE A 212 8.01 10.66 -1.07
CA PHE A 212 8.34 11.80 -1.93
C PHE A 212 9.69 11.57 -2.63
N VAL A 213 9.69 11.69 -3.96
CA VAL A 213 10.90 11.69 -4.79
C VAL A 213 11.51 13.09 -4.80
N SER A 214 10.67 14.12 -4.84
CA SER A 214 11.09 15.51 -4.66
C SER A 214 11.66 15.74 -3.26
N GLU A 215 12.60 16.67 -3.13
CA GLU A 215 13.12 17.10 -1.83
C GLU A 215 12.00 17.70 -0.98
N MET A 216 11.88 17.27 0.28
CA MET A 216 10.85 17.73 1.21
C MET A 216 11.43 18.18 2.54
N TRP A 217 10.83 19.22 3.12
CA TRP A 217 11.07 19.68 4.48
C TRP A 217 9.73 19.79 5.19
N HIS A 218 9.39 18.76 5.96
CA HIS A 218 8.08 18.64 6.60
C HIS A 218 8.19 17.78 7.87
N PRO A 219 7.51 18.11 8.99
CA PRO A 219 7.55 17.33 10.22
C PRO A 219 7.18 15.85 10.06
N ASN A 220 6.20 15.54 9.22
CA ASN A 220 5.70 14.17 8.97
C ASN A 220 6.34 13.46 7.75
N VAL A 221 7.44 14.00 7.21
CA VAL A 221 8.19 13.36 6.10
C VAL A 221 9.62 13.11 6.56
N TYR A 222 10.05 11.85 6.55
CA TYR A 222 11.43 11.47 6.87
C TYR A 222 12.42 12.11 5.89
N SER A 223 13.69 12.19 6.29
CA SER A 223 14.77 12.74 5.44
C SER A 223 14.99 11.96 4.12
N ASN A 224 14.55 10.70 4.08
CA ASN A 224 14.55 9.85 2.89
C ASN A 224 13.28 9.99 2.03
N GLY A 225 12.38 10.93 2.36
CA GLY A 225 11.14 11.19 1.64
C GLY A 225 9.94 10.33 2.07
N VAL A 226 10.13 9.32 2.94
CA VAL A 226 9.02 8.46 3.38
C VAL A 226 8.01 9.28 4.18
N VAL A 227 6.73 9.16 3.83
CA VAL A 227 5.62 9.84 4.49
C VAL A 227 5.17 9.04 5.71
N CYS A 228 4.96 9.71 6.84
CA CYS A 228 4.54 9.10 8.10
C CYS A 228 3.25 9.77 8.59
N ILE A 229 2.11 9.16 8.25
CA ILE A 229 0.77 9.59 8.68
C ILE A 229 -0.05 8.36 9.07
N SER A 230 -1.00 8.51 9.99
CA SER A 230 -1.73 7.39 10.59
C SER A 230 -2.41 6.48 9.56
N ILE A 231 -2.97 7.02 8.48
CA ILE A 231 -3.62 6.23 7.40
C ILE A 231 -2.66 5.25 6.71
N LEU A 232 -1.35 5.48 6.77
CA LEU A 232 -0.31 4.59 6.23
C LEU A 232 0.26 3.64 7.28
N HIS A 233 -0.22 3.69 8.52
CA HIS A 233 0.17 2.73 9.56
C HIS A 233 -0.65 1.43 9.42
N PRO A 234 -0.04 0.26 9.67
CA PRO A 234 -0.73 -1.02 9.65
C PRO A 234 -2.01 -1.04 10.52
N PRO A 235 -3.01 -1.83 10.13
CA PRO A 235 -4.25 -1.95 10.89
C PRO A 235 -4.01 -2.51 12.30
N GLY A 236 -4.87 -2.11 13.25
CA GLY A 236 -4.86 -2.59 14.62
C GLY A 236 -4.34 -1.56 15.64
N GLU A 237 -4.38 -1.95 16.91
CA GLU A 237 -3.90 -1.12 18.03
C GLU A 237 -2.39 -1.29 18.21
N ASP A 238 -1.67 -0.17 18.34
CA ASP A 238 -0.26 -0.20 18.73
C ASP A 238 -0.13 0.13 20.21
N ARG A 239 0.42 -0.83 20.98
CA ARG A 239 0.68 -0.65 22.41
C ARG A 239 1.72 0.42 22.68
N MET A 240 2.57 0.75 21.70
CA MET A 240 3.65 1.73 21.81
C MET A 240 3.24 3.12 21.31
N ASN A 241 2.10 3.25 20.62
CA ASN A 241 1.56 4.51 20.12
C ASN A 241 0.07 4.60 20.49
N ALA A 242 -0.19 4.84 21.77
CA ALA A 242 -1.54 4.92 22.35
C ALA A 242 -2.31 6.17 21.92
N GLN A 243 -1.65 7.10 21.23
CA GLN A 243 -2.21 8.37 20.77
C GLN A 243 -3.01 8.21 19.48
N GLU A 244 -2.73 7.17 18.68
CA GLU A 244 -3.47 6.88 17.46
C GLU A 244 -4.58 5.84 17.71
N SER A 245 -5.81 6.18 17.33
CA SER A 245 -6.90 5.22 17.33
C SER A 245 -6.81 4.27 16.13
N ALA A 246 -7.35 3.06 16.28
CA ALA A 246 -7.44 2.10 15.17
C ALA A 246 -8.28 2.63 13.99
N ASP A 247 -9.16 3.62 14.22
CA ASP A 247 -10.00 4.22 13.18
C ASP A 247 -9.25 5.25 12.31
N GLU A 248 -8.16 5.82 12.82
CA GLU A 248 -7.28 6.75 12.10
C GLU A 248 -6.22 6.02 11.27
N ARG A 249 -6.12 4.69 11.43
CA ARG A 249 -5.16 3.82 10.75
C ARG A 249 -5.70 3.25 9.45
N TRP A 250 -4.83 2.58 8.70
CA TRP A 250 -5.22 1.89 7.49
C TRP A 250 -6.36 0.92 7.75
N ARG A 251 -7.39 0.98 6.89
CA ARG A 251 -8.46 -0.01 6.82
C ARG A 251 -8.65 -0.34 5.34
N PRO A 252 -8.88 -1.61 4.96
CA PRO A 252 -9.00 -2.00 3.55
C PRO A 252 -10.13 -1.31 2.76
N ILE A 253 -11.05 -0.64 3.46
CA ILE A 253 -12.11 0.16 2.87
C ILE A 253 -11.66 1.55 2.43
N LEU A 254 -10.51 2.02 2.95
CA LEU A 254 -9.89 3.26 2.52
C LEU A 254 -9.20 3.00 1.19
N GLY A 255 -9.48 3.85 0.20
CA GLY A 255 -8.77 3.85 -1.07
C GLY A 255 -7.57 4.79 -1.08
N VAL A 256 -6.82 4.75 -2.17
CA VAL A 256 -5.71 5.63 -2.50
C VAL A 256 -6.14 7.10 -2.51
N GLU A 257 -7.37 7.40 -2.95
CA GLU A 257 -7.93 8.75 -2.86
C GLU A 257 -7.86 9.32 -1.44
N ALA A 258 -8.23 8.51 -0.44
CA ALA A 258 -8.20 8.92 0.96
C ALA A 258 -6.77 9.23 1.43
N ILE A 259 -5.79 8.44 0.98
CA ILE A 259 -4.36 8.69 1.25
C ILE A 259 -3.95 10.06 0.68
N LEU A 260 -4.28 10.33 -0.58
CA LEU A 260 -3.91 11.57 -1.27
C LEU A 260 -4.54 12.79 -0.59
N VAL A 261 -5.82 12.69 -0.19
CA VAL A 261 -6.51 13.73 0.58
C VAL A 261 -5.85 13.94 1.95
N SER A 262 -5.47 12.87 2.66
CA SER A 262 -4.75 12.98 3.92
C SER A 262 -3.38 13.65 3.77
N VAL A 263 -2.67 13.40 2.67
CA VAL A 263 -1.38 14.07 2.39
C VAL A 263 -1.56 15.55 2.09
N ILE A 264 -2.59 15.93 1.34
CA ILE A 264 -2.95 17.35 1.11
C ILE A 264 -3.25 18.05 2.45
N SER A 265 -4.02 17.39 3.33
CA SER A 265 -4.32 17.89 4.66
C SER A 265 -3.06 18.04 5.52
N MET A 266 -2.17 17.04 5.48
CA MET A 266 -0.89 17.04 6.20
C MET A 266 -0.01 18.23 5.79
N LEU A 267 0.07 18.56 4.50
CA LEU A 267 0.85 19.72 4.03
C LEU A 267 0.28 21.06 4.50
N SER A 268 -1.02 21.10 4.82
CA SER A 268 -1.70 22.29 5.30
C SER A 268 -1.54 22.47 6.81
N ASP A 269 -1.64 21.38 7.57
CA ASP A 269 -1.51 21.37 9.02
C ASP A 269 -0.61 20.21 9.49
N PRO A 270 0.70 20.47 9.68
CA PRO A 270 1.64 19.45 10.10
C PRO A 270 1.32 18.92 11.51
N ASN A 271 1.30 17.60 11.67
CA ASN A 271 1.19 16.97 12.99
C ASN A 271 2.55 16.99 13.69
N ASP A 272 2.67 17.76 14.76
CA ASP A 272 3.91 17.88 15.52
C ASP A 272 3.98 16.96 16.73
N GLU A 273 2.94 16.20 17.09
CA GLU A 273 2.94 15.32 18.27
C GLU A 273 3.89 14.12 18.09
N SER A 274 3.93 13.57 16.87
CA SER A 274 4.74 12.41 16.49
C SER A 274 5.49 12.67 15.17
N PRO A 275 6.50 13.56 15.15
CA PRO A 275 7.18 13.95 13.92
C PRO A 275 8.16 12.89 13.42
N ALA A 276 8.16 12.64 12.12
CA ALA A 276 9.14 11.82 11.43
C ALA A 276 10.50 12.55 11.25
N ASN A 277 10.45 13.87 11.08
CA ASN A 277 11.61 14.73 10.97
C ASN A 277 11.65 15.70 12.17
N LEU A 278 12.50 15.37 13.13
CA LEU A 278 12.68 16.13 14.36
C LEU A 278 13.18 17.55 14.09
N ASP A 279 14.09 17.74 13.13
CA ASP A 279 14.65 19.05 12.82
C ASP A 279 13.59 19.97 12.23
N ALA A 280 12.79 19.46 11.29
CA ALA A 280 11.67 20.19 10.71
C ALA A 280 10.60 20.53 11.76
N ALA A 281 10.32 19.61 12.69
CA ALA A 281 9.35 19.84 13.77
C ALA A 281 9.85 20.88 14.80
N VAL A 282 11.12 20.83 15.18
CA VAL A 282 11.73 21.83 16.08
C VAL A 282 11.70 23.21 15.42
N GLU A 283 12.07 23.30 14.14
CA GLU A 283 12.04 24.56 13.39
C GLU A 283 10.60 25.09 13.23
N TRP A 284 9.63 24.22 12.94
CA TRP A 284 8.20 24.58 12.88
C TRP A 284 7.70 25.23 14.19
N ARG A 285 8.11 24.69 15.35
CA ARG A 285 7.71 25.21 16.66
C ARG A 285 8.46 26.46 17.08
N THR A 286 9.76 26.52 16.82
CA THR A 286 10.66 27.54 17.41
C THR A 286 10.99 28.68 16.46
N ASN A 287 11.01 28.45 15.14
CA ASN A 287 11.46 29.40 14.14
C ASN A 287 10.64 29.29 12.84
N LYS A 288 9.41 29.81 12.89
CA LYS A 288 8.48 29.82 11.75
C LYS A 288 9.04 30.53 10.51
N ASP A 289 9.84 31.57 10.68
CA ASP A 289 10.45 32.30 9.56
C ASP A 289 11.55 31.48 8.87
N GLY A 290 12.36 30.76 9.64
CA GLY A 290 13.33 29.78 9.12
C GLY A 290 12.63 28.67 8.33
N PHE A 291 11.61 28.07 8.94
CA PHE A 291 10.80 27.02 8.30
C PHE A 291 10.20 27.50 6.98
N LYS A 292 9.63 28.71 6.96
CA LYS A 292 9.08 29.35 5.75
C LYS A 292 10.14 29.58 4.68
N LYS A 293 11.36 29.95 5.07
CA LYS A 293 12.49 30.13 4.14
C LYS A 293 12.91 28.79 3.51
N HIS A 294 12.96 27.72 4.30
CA HIS A 294 13.22 26.37 3.78
C HIS A 294 12.13 25.89 2.82
N CYS A 295 10.85 26.07 3.19
CA CYS A 295 9.73 25.70 2.32
C CYS A 295 9.79 26.44 0.98
N ARG A 296 10.02 27.76 0.99
CA ARG A 296 10.17 28.55 -0.25
C ARG A 296 11.32 28.07 -1.14
N ARG A 297 12.44 27.65 -0.55
CA ARG A 297 13.56 27.08 -1.30
C ARG A 297 13.15 25.78 -2.01
N ILE A 298 12.41 24.93 -1.30
CA ILE A 298 11.92 23.66 -1.83
C ILE A 298 10.87 23.89 -2.91
N VAL A 299 9.91 24.79 -2.69
CA VAL A 299 8.92 25.19 -3.70
C VAL A 299 9.62 25.62 -4.98
N ARG A 300 10.60 26.53 -4.89
CA ARG A 300 11.36 26.98 -6.06
C ARG A 300 12.12 25.84 -6.74
N LYS A 301 12.82 25.00 -5.98
CA LYS A 301 13.54 23.85 -6.54
C LYS A 301 12.59 22.89 -7.26
N SER A 302 11.43 22.62 -6.66
CA SER A 302 10.39 21.80 -7.28
C SER A 302 9.83 22.38 -8.57
N GLN A 303 9.93 23.69 -8.78
CA GLN A 303 9.55 24.33 -10.05
C GLN A 303 10.67 24.33 -11.09
N GLU A 304 11.93 24.15 -10.67
CA GLU A 304 13.11 24.07 -11.55
C GLU A 304 13.32 22.64 -12.06
N ASP A 305 12.93 21.64 -11.27
CA ASP A 305 13.02 20.22 -11.63
C ASP A 305 11.95 19.80 -12.68
N PHE A 306 11.03 20.69 -13.06
CA PHE A 306 9.96 20.50 -14.07
C PHE A 306 10.02 21.57 -15.18
#